data_AF-A0A920V4K8-F1
#
_entry.id   AF-A0A920V4K8-F1
#
_cell.length_a   1.000
_cell.length_b   1.000
_cell.length_c   1.000
_cell.angle_alpha   90.00
_cell.angle_beta   90.00
_cell.angle_gamma   90.00
#
_symmetry.space_group_name_H-M   'P 1'
#
loop_
_entity.id
_entity.type
_entity.pdbx_description
1 polymer ?
#
loop_
_entity_poly.entity_id
_entity_poly.type
_entity_poly.pdbx_seq_one_letter_code
_entity_poly.pdbx_strand_id
1 'polypeptide(L)'
;MELTARTVRIDSIRILGWSLQKLDVEIVCGSGTYIRSVGRALGNRLGCGAVMSGLVRTRVGPFLLDGATPVESLDPETVSGRMVSSLVAVAELPRQIATLANWERSFPGRRVAWSGATPEDGARVVLVDSESQLAAVGEIRGPTPRSFLPPGMSSSTTRPYRRSDADRVTCRRTEACHPDGAD
;
A
#
# COMPACT_ATOMS: atom_id res chain seq x y z
N MET A 1 20.32 18.86 -4.85
CA MET A 1 19.70 18.35 -3.60
C MET A 1 19.91 16.84 -3.58
N GLU A 2 20.84 16.37 -2.78
CA GLU A 2 21.20 14.95 -2.66
C GLU A 2 20.09 14.23 -1.87
N LEU A 3 19.44 13.23 -2.47
CA LEU A 3 18.39 12.44 -1.82
C LEU A 3 19.05 11.25 -1.12
N THR A 4 18.86 11.12 0.19
CA THR A 4 19.33 9.95 0.94
C THR A 4 18.74 8.66 0.34
N ALA A 5 19.61 7.73 -0.04
CA ALA A 5 19.21 6.45 -0.60
C ALA A 5 18.32 5.69 0.41
N ARG A 6 17.17 5.20 -0.06
CA ARG A 6 16.26 4.36 0.73
C ARG A 6 16.19 2.99 0.11
N THR A 7 16.22 1.96 0.95
CA THR A 7 15.94 0.60 0.51
C THR A 7 14.48 0.51 0.10
N VAL A 8 14.23 0.04 -1.13
CA VAL A 8 12.89 -0.19 -1.67
C VAL A 8 12.69 -1.68 -1.94
N ARG A 9 11.44 -2.14 -1.87
CA ARG A 9 11.07 -3.51 -2.22
C ARG A 9 10.61 -3.54 -3.67
N ILE A 10 11.21 -4.42 -4.47
CA ILE A 10 10.72 -4.79 -5.79
C ILE A 10 10.35 -6.26 -5.73
N ASP A 11 9.06 -6.56 -5.93
CA ASP A 11 8.54 -7.92 -5.87
C ASP A 11 8.68 -8.63 -7.23
N SER A 12 8.55 -7.90 -8.34
CA SER A 12 8.83 -8.43 -9.67
C SER A 12 9.11 -7.34 -10.70
N ILE A 13 9.86 -7.70 -11.76
CA ILE A 13 10.04 -6.89 -12.96
C ILE A 13 9.81 -7.81 -14.17
N ARG A 14 8.97 -7.40 -15.11
CA ARG A 14 8.71 -8.12 -16.37
C ARG A 14 8.85 -7.18 -17.56
N ILE A 15 9.58 -7.60 -18.58
CA ILE A 15 9.63 -6.89 -19.86
C ILE A 15 8.34 -7.19 -20.62
N LEU A 16 7.64 -6.15 -21.05
CA LEU A 16 6.41 -6.25 -21.83
C LEU A 16 6.69 -6.08 -23.33
N GLY A 17 7.71 -5.30 -23.67
CA GLY A 17 8.08 -5.02 -25.04
C GLY A 17 9.41 -4.28 -25.12
N TRP A 18 10.07 -4.43 -26.27
CA TRP A 18 11.30 -3.72 -26.61
C TRP A 18 11.28 -3.35 -28.09
N SER A 19 11.47 -2.08 -28.40
CA SER A 19 11.53 -1.58 -29.78
C SER A 19 12.35 -0.29 -29.82
N LEU A 20 13.23 -0.11 -30.81
CA LEU A 20 13.95 1.16 -31.10
C LEU A 20 14.12 2.11 -29.91
N GLN A 21 15.07 1.79 -29.00
CA GLN A 21 15.42 2.57 -27.80
C GLN A 21 14.29 2.72 -26.75
N LYS A 22 13.21 1.94 -26.86
CA LYS A 22 12.09 1.93 -25.92
C LYS A 22 11.98 0.58 -25.24
N LEU A 23 11.90 0.64 -23.93
CA LEU A 23 11.69 -0.50 -23.04
C LEU A 23 10.41 -0.30 -22.24
N ASP A 24 9.50 -1.25 -22.39
CA ASP A 24 8.27 -1.33 -21.60
C ASP A 24 8.43 -2.40 -20.53
N VAL A 25 8.22 -2.01 -19.27
CA VAL A 25 8.36 -2.90 -18.11
C VAL A 25 7.18 -2.79 -17.18
N GLU A 26 6.69 -3.94 -16.74
CA GLU A 26 5.84 -4.04 -15.57
C GLU A 26 6.70 -4.21 -14.32
N ILE A 27 6.44 -3.41 -13.29
CA ILE A 27 7.13 -3.47 -12.01
C ILE A 27 6.09 -3.64 -10.90
N VAL A 28 6.31 -4.62 -10.03
CA VAL A 28 5.57 -4.75 -8.78
C VAL A 28 6.50 -4.34 -7.66
N CYS A 29 6.10 -3.37 -6.85
CA CYS A 29 6.95 -2.77 -5.83
C CYS A 29 6.18 -2.40 -4.56
N GLY A 30 6.90 -2.23 -3.45
CA GLY A 30 6.33 -1.70 -2.22
C GLY A 30 6.03 -0.20 -2.32
N SER A 31 5.22 0.28 -1.37
CA SER A 31 4.86 1.70 -1.25
C SER A 31 6.08 2.61 -1.13
N GLY A 32 6.02 3.80 -1.75
CA GLY A 32 7.09 4.79 -1.68
C GLY A 32 8.24 4.55 -2.67
N THR A 33 8.12 3.55 -3.55
CA THR A 33 9.10 3.31 -4.60
C THR A 33 9.00 4.38 -5.69
N TYR A 34 10.09 5.09 -5.94
CA TYR A 34 10.17 6.08 -7.00
C TYR A 34 10.62 5.41 -8.32
N ILE A 35 9.65 4.97 -9.12
CA ILE A 35 9.85 4.22 -10.37
C ILE A 35 10.78 4.95 -11.35
N ARG A 36 10.78 6.29 -11.35
CA ARG A 36 11.72 7.10 -12.14
C ARG A 36 13.20 6.85 -11.79
N SER A 37 13.53 6.67 -10.50
CA SER A 37 14.90 6.32 -10.09
C SER A 37 15.29 4.92 -10.53
N VAL A 38 14.32 3.98 -10.55
CA VAL A 38 14.55 2.62 -11.06
C VAL A 38 14.89 2.66 -12.54
N GLY A 39 14.15 3.44 -13.34
CA GLY A 39 14.45 3.65 -14.75
C GLY A 39 15.85 4.22 -14.97
N ARG A 40 16.22 5.28 -14.25
CA ARG A 40 17.58 5.88 -14.32
C ARG A 40 18.67 4.86 -13.95
N ALA A 41 18.47 4.10 -12.87
CA ALA A 41 19.44 3.08 -12.44
C ALA A 41 19.60 1.97 -13.48
N LEU A 42 18.51 1.57 -14.15
CA LEU A 42 18.55 0.60 -15.25
C LEU A 42 19.31 1.16 -16.46
N GLY A 43 19.02 2.38 -16.89
CA GLY A 43 19.72 3.04 -17.99
C GLY A 43 21.22 3.22 -17.71
N ASN A 44 21.58 3.61 -16.49
CA ASN A 44 22.98 3.71 -16.08
C ASN A 44 23.69 2.35 -16.12
N ARG A 45 23.03 1.27 -15.70
CA ARG A 45 23.58 -0.09 -15.77
C ARG A 45 23.75 -0.60 -17.20
N LEU A 46 22.94 -0.09 -18.13
CA LEU A 46 23.03 -0.41 -19.56
C LEU A 46 24.02 0.48 -20.31
N GLY A 47 24.57 1.53 -19.68
CA GLY A 47 25.59 2.41 -20.27
C GLY A 47 25.05 3.48 -21.23
N CYS A 48 23.75 3.53 -21.51
CA CYS A 48 23.13 4.54 -22.37
C CYS A 48 22.35 5.62 -21.60
N GLY A 49 22.08 5.40 -20.31
CA GLY A 49 21.11 6.21 -19.57
C GLY A 49 19.67 5.90 -19.99
N ALA A 50 18.71 6.40 -19.22
CA ALA A 50 17.29 6.21 -19.54
C ALA A 50 16.45 7.33 -18.94
N VAL A 51 15.46 7.75 -19.71
CA VAL A 51 14.44 8.73 -19.33
C VAL A 51 13.08 8.04 -19.38
N MET A 52 12.26 8.28 -18.37
CA MET A 52 10.90 7.75 -18.33
C MET A 52 9.98 8.64 -19.17
N SER A 53 9.45 8.11 -20.27
CA SER A 53 8.53 8.84 -21.15
C SER A 53 7.05 8.54 -20.86
N GLY A 54 6.75 7.63 -19.93
CA GLY A 54 5.39 7.30 -19.55
C GLY A 54 5.32 6.33 -18.38
N LEU A 55 4.35 6.57 -17.49
CA LEU A 55 4.14 5.78 -16.29
C LEU A 55 2.64 5.60 -16.07
N VAL A 56 2.20 4.34 -15.93
CA VAL A 56 0.80 4.02 -15.62
C VAL A 56 0.75 3.15 -14.38
N ARG A 57 0.12 3.66 -13.32
CA ARG A 57 -0.13 2.86 -12.13
C ARG A 57 -1.36 1.99 -12.38
N THR A 58 -1.16 0.68 -12.48
CA THR A 58 -2.24 -0.27 -12.82
C THR A 58 -2.91 -0.87 -11.60
N ARG A 59 -2.28 -0.77 -10.41
CA ARG A 59 -2.85 -1.24 -9.14
C ARG A 59 -2.33 -0.45 -7.95
N VAL A 60 -3.18 -0.27 -6.94
CA VAL A 60 -2.82 0.17 -5.58
C VAL A 60 -3.51 -0.76 -4.58
N GLY A 61 -2.76 -1.63 -3.90
CA GLY A 61 -3.34 -2.68 -3.06
C GLY A 61 -4.44 -3.48 -3.80
N PRO A 62 -5.71 -3.42 -3.36
CA PRO A 62 -6.84 -4.10 -4.01
C PRO A 62 -7.44 -3.33 -5.20
N PHE A 63 -7.08 -2.05 -5.40
CA PHE A 63 -7.69 -1.20 -6.42
C PHE A 63 -6.96 -1.33 -7.76
N LEU A 64 -7.68 -1.76 -8.79
CA LEU A 64 -7.17 -1.89 -10.16
C LEU A 64 -7.55 -0.68 -11.01
N LEU A 65 -6.70 -0.35 -11.99
CA LEU A 65 -6.98 0.71 -12.95
C LEU A 65 -8.27 0.46 -13.75
N ASP A 66 -8.59 -0.80 -14.04
CA ASP A 66 -9.80 -1.17 -14.78
C ASP A 66 -11.09 -0.82 -14.02
N GLY A 67 -11.02 -0.69 -12.68
CA GLY A 67 -12.11 -0.21 -11.84
C GLY A 67 -12.07 1.30 -11.56
N ALA A 68 -11.12 2.03 -12.14
CA ALA A 68 -10.99 3.46 -11.92
C ALA A 68 -12.03 4.22 -12.74
N THR A 69 -12.62 5.26 -12.14
CA THR A 69 -13.51 6.20 -12.84
C THR A 69 -12.74 7.48 -13.20
N PRO A 70 -12.79 7.96 -14.46
CA PRO A 70 -12.24 9.26 -14.83
C PRO A 70 -12.88 10.40 -14.05
N VAL A 71 -12.10 11.36 -13.59
CA VAL A 71 -12.58 12.45 -12.72
C VAL A 71 -13.62 13.32 -13.43
N GLU A 72 -13.43 13.55 -14.73
CA GLU A 72 -14.33 14.27 -15.62
C GLU A 72 -15.70 13.61 -15.78
N SER A 73 -15.83 12.33 -15.44
CA SER A 73 -17.10 11.59 -15.45
C SER A 73 -17.79 11.50 -14.08
N LEU A 74 -17.20 12.13 -13.06
CA LEU A 74 -17.78 12.20 -11.72
C LEU A 74 -18.64 13.46 -11.60
N ASP A 75 -19.89 13.25 -11.21
CA ASP A 75 -20.80 14.30 -10.79
C ASP A 75 -21.31 14.03 -9.36
N PRO A 76 -21.81 15.05 -8.64
CA PRO A 76 -22.27 14.88 -7.27
C PRO A 76 -23.43 13.88 -7.09
N GLU A 77 -24.20 13.59 -8.15
CA GLU A 77 -25.33 12.66 -8.10
C GLU A 77 -24.87 11.21 -8.30
N THR A 78 -23.85 10.99 -9.14
CA THR A 78 -23.34 9.65 -9.47
C THR A 78 -22.19 9.20 -8.58
N VAL A 79 -21.49 10.11 -7.89
CA VAL A 79 -20.33 9.77 -7.05
C VAL A 79 -20.68 8.71 -6.00
N SER A 80 -21.82 8.85 -5.34
CA SER A 80 -22.28 7.93 -4.29
C SER A 80 -22.44 6.49 -4.80
N GLY A 81 -22.92 6.31 -6.03
CA GLY A 81 -23.06 5.00 -6.67
C GLY A 81 -21.73 4.38 -7.11
N ARG A 82 -20.66 5.17 -7.15
CA ARG A 82 -19.31 4.73 -7.52
C ARG A 82 -18.38 4.57 -6.31
N MET A 83 -18.82 4.97 -5.12
CA MET A 83 -18.06 4.79 -3.90
C MET A 83 -17.98 3.31 -3.54
N VAL A 84 -16.76 2.86 -3.25
CA VAL A 84 -16.50 1.52 -2.74
C VAL A 84 -16.47 1.55 -1.22
N SER A 85 -16.92 0.47 -0.59
CA SER A 85 -16.82 0.33 0.86
C SER A 85 -15.38 0.47 1.32
N SER A 86 -15.16 1.21 2.41
CA SER A 86 -13.84 1.34 3.03
C SER A 86 -13.27 -0.01 3.47
N LEU A 87 -14.10 -1.03 3.69
CA LEU A 87 -13.67 -2.38 4.01
C LEU A 87 -12.81 -2.99 2.88
N VAL A 88 -13.06 -2.63 1.62
CA VAL A 88 -12.28 -3.09 0.46
C VAL A 88 -10.81 -2.73 0.64
N ALA A 89 -10.50 -1.53 1.16
CA ALA A 89 -9.13 -1.07 1.37
C ALA A 89 -8.35 -1.87 2.43
N VAL A 90 -9.06 -2.63 3.27
CA VAL A 90 -8.51 -3.37 4.42
C VAL A 90 -8.97 -4.83 4.44
N ALA A 91 -9.41 -5.35 3.29
CA ALA A 91 -10.05 -6.67 3.17
C ALA A 91 -9.14 -7.84 3.61
N GLU A 92 -7.82 -7.66 3.49
CA GLU A 92 -6.79 -8.62 3.88
C GLU A 92 -6.56 -8.69 5.40
N LEU A 93 -7.06 -7.72 6.17
CA LEU A 93 -6.88 -7.71 7.61
C LEU A 93 -7.86 -8.67 8.30
N PRO A 94 -7.44 -9.38 9.37
CA PRO A 94 -8.35 -10.19 10.18
C PRO A 94 -9.50 -9.34 10.71
N ARG A 95 -10.71 -9.89 10.64
CA ARG A 95 -11.96 -9.19 10.97
C ARG A 95 -12.64 -9.79 12.20
N GLN A 96 -13.24 -8.94 13.02
CA GLN A 96 -14.13 -9.33 14.11
C GLN A 96 -15.41 -8.50 14.09
N ILE A 97 -16.55 -9.17 14.29
CA ILE A 97 -17.84 -8.49 14.43
C ILE A 97 -17.90 -7.79 15.79
N ALA A 98 -18.25 -6.50 15.77
CA ALA A 98 -18.45 -5.69 16.94
C ALA A 98 -19.84 -5.97 17.53
N THR A 99 -19.91 -6.85 18.51
CA THR A 99 -21.10 -7.03 19.36
C THR A 99 -21.33 -5.78 20.20
N LEU A 100 -22.58 -5.47 20.61
CA LEU A 100 -22.92 -4.37 21.54
C LEU A 100 -21.93 -4.22 22.71
N ALA A 101 -21.56 -5.34 23.35
CA ALA A 101 -20.59 -5.36 24.44
C ALA A 101 -19.19 -4.85 24.05
N ASN A 102 -18.77 -5.03 22.80
CA ASN A 102 -17.50 -4.55 22.25
C ASN A 102 -17.62 -3.15 21.62
N TRP A 103 -18.76 -2.87 20.98
CA TRP A 103 -19.07 -1.62 20.28
C TRP A 103 -19.09 -0.41 21.23
N GLU A 104 -19.82 -0.52 22.34
CA GLU A 104 -19.87 0.54 23.36
C GLU A 104 -18.50 0.81 24.00
N ARG A 105 -17.56 -0.14 23.91
CA ARG A 105 -16.19 0.03 24.42
C ARG A 105 -15.26 0.63 23.36
N SER A 106 -15.49 0.40 22.06
CA SER A 106 -14.68 0.97 20.98
C SER A 106 -14.69 2.50 20.97
N PHE A 107 -15.84 3.11 21.28
CA PHE A 107 -15.98 4.55 21.53
C PHE A 107 -15.84 4.79 23.04
N PRO A 108 -14.68 5.19 23.60
CA PRO A 108 -13.73 6.21 23.14
C PRO A 108 -12.26 5.72 23.23
N GLY A 109 -11.81 4.94 22.25
CA GLY A 109 -10.40 4.50 22.18
C GLY A 109 -10.01 3.48 23.26
N ARG A 110 -10.98 2.76 23.86
CA ARG A 110 -10.67 1.68 24.80
C ARG A 110 -10.37 0.38 24.06
N ARG A 111 -9.65 -0.51 24.74
CA ARG A 111 -9.26 -1.83 24.20
C ARG A 111 -10.49 -2.74 24.08
N VAL A 112 -10.58 -3.45 22.97
CA VAL A 112 -11.61 -4.46 22.73
C VAL A 112 -10.96 -5.84 22.81
N ALA A 113 -11.63 -6.79 23.46
CA ALA A 113 -11.16 -8.16 23.51
C ALA A 113 -11.31 -8.82 22.13
N TRP A 114 -10.24 -9.49 21.69
CA TRP A 114 -10.30 -10.28 20.47
C TRP A 114 -10.98 -11.62 20.76
N SER A 115 -12.02 -11.96 19.99
CA SER A 115 -12.74 -13.23 20.09
C SER A 115 -12.31 -14.15 18.95
N GLY A 116 -11.70 -15.29 19.29
CA GLY A 116 -11.31 -16.33 18.34
C GLY A 116 -9.81 -16.60 18.36
N ALA A 117 -9.29 -17.16 17.26
CA ALA A 117 -7.84 -17.33 17.10
C ALA A 117 -7.19 -15.94 17.05
N THR A 118 -6.36 -15.64 18.06
CA THR A 118 -5.69 -14.36 18.18
C THR A 118 -4.63 -14.24 17.08
N PRO A 119 -4.69 -13.21 16.22
CA PRO A 119 -3.60 -12.90 15.31
C PRO A 119 -2.31 -12.60 16.08
N GLU A 120 -1.19 -12.59 15.38
CA GLU A 120 0.11 -12.29 15.99
C GLU A 120 0.10 -10.92 16.71
N ASP A 121 0.94 -10.79 17.74
CA ASP A 121 1.13 -9.52 18.42
C ASP A 121 1.62 -8.43 17.44
N GLY A 122 0.99 -7.26 17.48
CA GLY A 122 1.20 -6.18 16.50
C GLY A 122 0.45 -6.36 15.18
N ALA A 123 -0.32 -7.42 14.99
CA ALA A 123 -1.14 -7.58 13.80
C ALA A 123 -2.25 -6.51 13.75
N ARG A 124 -2.43 -5.88 12.59
CA ARG A 124 -3.56 -4.97 12.38
C ARG A 124 -4.82 -5.76 12.15
N VAL A 125 -5.92 -5.30 12.72
CA VAL A 125 -7.23 -5.95 12.64
C VAL A 125 -8.32 -4.93 12.39
N VAL A 126 -9.45 -5.41 11.89
CA VAL A 126 -10.62 -4.58 11.62
C VAL A 126 -11.81 -5.03 12.44
N LEU A 127 -12.53 -4.07 13.01
CA LEU A 127 -13.84 -4.28 13.61
C LEU A 127 -14.88 -3.91 12.56
N VAL A 128 -15.85 -4.80 12.37
CA VAL A 128 -16.99 -4.58 11.48
C VAL A 128 -18.29 -4.66 12.27
N ASP A 129 -19.33 -3.95 11.86
CA ASP A 129 -20.66 -4.09 12.46
C ASP A 129 -21.39 -5.36 11.97
N SER A 130 -22.65 -5.52 12.38
CA SER A 130 -23.50 -6.63 11.94
C SER A 130 -23.83 -6.61 10.44
N GLU A 131 -23.69 -5.46 9.79
CA GLU A 131 -23.94 -5.25 8.35
C GLU A 131 -22.63 -5.30 7.53
N SER A 132 -21.53 -5.76 8.14
CA SER A 132 -20.20 -5.83 7.53
C SER A 132 -19.65 -4.47 7.07
N GLN A 133 -20.05 -3.37 7.69
CA GLN A 133 -19.42 -2.06 7.51
C GLN A 133 -18.22 -1.91 8.43
N LEU A 134 -17.18 -1.21 7.96
CA LEU A 134 -15.97 -0.96 8.74
C LEU A 134 -16.27 0.00 9.89
N ALA A 135 -16.13 -0.49 11.11
CA ALA A 135 -16.35 0.28 12.33
C ALA A 135 -15.06 0.92 12.85
N ALA A 136 -13.97 0.16 12.88
CA ALA A 136 -12.68 0.62 13.37
C ALA A 136 -11.52 -0.23 12.83
N VAL A 137 -10.31 0.34 12.84
CA VAL A 137 -9.06 -0.38 12.59
C VAL A 137 -8.24 -0.33 13.87
N GLY A 138 -7.66 -1.47 14.26
CA GLY A 138 -6.87 -1.61 15.49
C GLY A 138 -5.60 -2.43 15.27
N GLU A 139 -4.89 -2.62 16.37
CA GLU A 139 -3.68 -3.45 16.45
C GLU A 139 -3.87 -4.42 17.62
N ILE A 140 -3.59 -5.71 17.39
CA ILE A 140 -3.55 -6.72 18.45
C ILE A 140 -2.35 -6.40 19.34
N ARG A 141 -2.59 -6.33 20.65
CA ARG A 141 -1.54 -6.16 21.64
C ARG A 141 -1.57 -7.30 22.65
N GLY A 142 -0.56 -8.16 22.55
CA GLY A 142 -0.12 -9.21 23.46
C GLY A 142 -1.08 -10.41 23.65
N PRO A 143 -0.57 -11.57 24.09
CA PRO A 143 -1.37 -12.54 24.81
C PRO A 143 -1.41 -12.19 26.31
N THR A 144 -2.60 -12.38 26.91
CA THR A 144 -2.97 -12.42 28.34
C THR A 144 -3.34 -11.15 29.15
N PRO A 145 -4.41 -11.26 29.98
CA PRO A 145 -4.72 -10.37 31.08
C PRO A 145 -3.91 -10.78 32.31
N ARG A 146 -2.85 -10.05 32.67
CA ARG A 146 -2.29 -10.13 34.02
C ARG A 146 -1.81 -8.76 34.53
N SER A 147 -2.48 -8.37 35.62
CA SER A 147 -2.02 -7.54 36.74
C SER A 147 -1.52 -6.12 36.47
N PHE A 148 -2.18 -5.19 37.16
CA PHE A 148 -1.71 -3.85 37.52
C PHE A 148 -0.22 -3.84 37.93
N LEU A 149 0.56 -2.95 37.31
CA LEU A 149 1.68 -2.27 37.97
C LEU A 149 1.72 -0.79 37.50
N PRO A 150 2.03 0.16 38.40
CA PRO A 150 2.06 1.60 38.12
C PRO A 150 3.28 2.00 37.26
N PRO A 151 3.32 3.24 36.71
CA PRO A 151 4.00 3.54 35.46
C PRO A 151 5.50 3.76 35.64
N GLY A 152 6.27 3.20 34.71
CA GLY A 152 7.67 3.57 34.51
C GLY A 152 8.45 2.44 33.87
N MET A 153 8.39 2.35 32.53
CA MET A 153 9.50 1.94 31.65
C MET A 153 9.01 1.80 30.21
N SER A 154 9.70 2.50 29.31
CA SER A 154 9.46 2.54 27.87
C SER A 154 9.81 1.22 27.19
N SER A 155 9.15 0.93 26.07
CA SER A 155 9.89 0.46 24.89
C SER A 155 9.21 0.94 23.63
N SER A 156 9.84 1.93 23.01
CA SER A 156 9.62 2.31 21.62
C SER A 156 10.04 1.14 20.75
N THR A 157 9.10 0.56 20.01
CA THR A 157 9.43 -0.20 18.81
C THR A 157 8.39 0.14 17.76
N THR A 158 8.59 1.28 17.11
CA THR A 158 7.93 1.58 15.84
C THR A 158 8.48 0.59 14.82
N ARG A 159 7.83 -0.58 14.70
CA ARG A 159 8.11 -1.48 13.58
C ARG A 159 7.64 -0.78 12.30
N PRO A 160 8.50 -0.68 11.27
CA PRO A 160 8.09 -0.10 10.01
C PRO A 160 6.94 -0.93 9.43
N TYR A 161 5.88 -0.21 9.06
CA TYR A 161 4.65 -0.68 8.44
C TYR A 161 4.96 -1.67 7.29
N ARG A 162 4.73 -2.97 7.51
CA ARG A 162 4.70 -3.97 6.44
C ARG A 162 3.34 -3.92 5.77
N ARG A 163 3.20 -3.08 4.74
CA ARG A 163 2.12 -3.23 3.78
C ARG A 163 2.43 -4.47 2.94
N SER A 164 1.58 -5.49 3.00
CA SER A 164 1.59 -6.63 2.07
C SER A 164 1.11 -6.24 0.67
N ASP A 165 0.83 -4.96 0.44
CA ASP A 165 0.37 -4.43 -0.83
C ASP A 165 1.55 -4.13 -1.74
N ALA A 166 1.84 -5.11 -2.59
CA ALA A 166 2.54 -4.90 -3.83
C ALA A 166 1.74 -3.86 -4.66
N ASP A 167 2.25 -2.63 -4.81
CA ASP A 167 1.76 -1.70 -5.83
C ASP A 167 2.24 -2.22 -7.19
N ARG A 168 1.31 -2.54 -8.09
CA ARG A 168 1.66 -2.89 -9.47
C ARG A 168 1.67 -1.62 -10.30
N VAL A 169 2.85 -1.25 -10.76
CA VAL A 169 3.06 -0.10 -11.62
C VAL A 169 3.56 -0.60 -12.95
N THR A 170 2.77 -0.39 -13.99
CA THR A 170 3.19 -0.68 -15.35
C THR A 170 3.88 0.56 -15.89
N CYS A 171 5.21 0.54 -15.91
CA CYS A 171 6.00 1.57 -16.57
C CYS A 171 5.93 1.30 -18.08
N ARG A 172 4.97 1.95 -18.74
CA ARG A 172 4.73 1.78 -20.17
C ARG A 172 5.71 2.54 -21.06
N ARG A 173 6.77 3.16 -20.54
CA ARG A 173 7.68 3.92 -21.40
C ARG A 173 8.96 4.37 -20.69
N THR A 174 10.07 3.77 -21.09
CA THR A 174 11.43 4.25 -20.80
C THR A 174 12.16 4.42 -22.13
N GLU A 175 12.51 5.66 -22.47
CA GLU A 175 13.35 6.02 -23.62
C GLU A 175 14.83 5.97 -23.18
N ALA A 176 15.62 5.13 -23.83
CA ALA A 176 17.07 5.17 -23.72
C ALA A 176 17.58 6.36 -24.53
N CYS A 177 18.32 7.28 -23.92
CA CYS A 177 19.00 8.32 -24.67
C CYS A 177 20.18 7.69 -25.42
N HIS A 178 20.32 8.02 -26.69
CA HIS A 178 21.55 7.75 -27.42
C HIS A 178 22.66 8.66 -26.88
N PRO A 179 23.88 8.17 -26.61
CA PRO A 179 24.99 9.02 -26.24
C PRO A 179 25.55 9.71 -27.50
N ASP A 180 24.82 10.64 -28.09
CA ASP A 180 25.36 11.54 -29.11
C ASP A 180 24.75 12.94 -28.94
N GLY A 181 25.60 13.88 -28.55
CA GLY A 181 25.23 15.28 -28.32
C GLY A 181 26.19 16.00 -27.37
N ALA A 182 27.50 15.83 -27.58
CA ALA A 182 28.54 16.70 -27.04
C ALA A 182 29.46 17.09 -28.19
N ASP A 183 29.07 18.14 -28.90
CA ASP A 183 29.96 19.07 -29.60
C ASP A 183 29.73 20.46 -29.00
#